data_AF-A0A196QKR0-F1
#
_entry.id   AF-A0A196QKR0-F1
#
_cell.length_a   1.000
_cell.length_b   1.000
_cell.length_c   1.000
_cell.angle_alpha   90.00
_cell.angle_beta   90.00
_cell.angle_gamma   90.00
#
_symmetry.space_group_name_H-M   'P 1'
#
loop_
_entity.id
_entity.type
_entity.pdbx_description
1 polymer ?
#
loop_
_entity_poly.entity_id
_entity_poly.type
_entity_poly.pdbx_seq_one_letter_code
_entity_poly.pdbx_strand_id
1 'polypeptide(L)'
;MKGFLVSLLAISFLPATQAGSLNETTQHLTRAIQDQVTTSLWEGRCSRPEALRLHANCFVNPNGVALWEMAGPEREKWKPVAIQEKIRLQREYKKNVEVAKEKGKMTAHEYKLNQQMCDFWKQQTKSQKQQRKIAEHCGDGTNR
;
A
#
# COMPACT_ATOMS: atom_id res chain seq x y z
N MET A 1 -55.14 33.18 -8.49
CA MET A 1 -55.72 32.11 -7.64
C MET A 1 -55.89 30.86 -8.51
N LYS A 2 -55.45 29.71 -7.97
CA LYS A 2 -55.69 28.32 -8.41
C LYS A 2 -54.89 27.79 -9.60
N GLY A 3 -54.11 26.74 -9.32
CA GLY A 3 -53.60 25.75 -10.25
C GLY A 3 -52.12 25.44 -10.02
N PHE A 4 -51.63 24.20 -9.92
CA PHE A 4 -52.27 22.89 -10.02
C PHE A 4 -51.28 21.85 -9.44
N LEU A 5 -51.79 21.01 -8.54
CA LEU A 5 -51.42 19.62 -8.24
C LEU A 5 -49.94 19.23 -8.01
N VAL A 6 -49.65 19.05 -6.73
CA VAL A 6 -48.69 18.09 -6.17
C VAL A 6 -48.94 16.71 -6.77
N SER A 7 -47.96 16.19 -7.51
CA SER A 7 -47.94 14.78 -7.94
C SER A 7 -47.64 13.90 -6.73
N LEU A 8 -48.70 13.51 -6.04
CA LEU A 8 -48.70 12.38 -5.12
C LEU A 8 -48.43 11.11 -5.93
N LEU A 9 -47.23 10.55 -5.77
CA LEU A 9 -46.86 9.20 -6.19
C LEU A 9 -47.80 8.20 -5.50
N ALA A 10 -48.86 7.82 -6.21
CA ALA A 10 -49.74 6.74 -5.83
C ALA A 10 -49.00 5.41 -5.99
N ILE A 11 -48.30 4.99 -4.95
CA ILE A 11 -47.87 3.60 -4.78
C ILE A 11 -49.06 2.89 -4.13
N SER A 12 -49.96 2.35 -4.94
CA SER A 12 -50.97 1.40 -4.50
C SER A 12 -51.41 0.53 -5.67
N PHE A 13 -51.45 -0.78 -5.43
CA PHE A 13 -51.82 -1.87 -6.35
C PHE A 13 -50.72 -2.43 -7.25
N LEU A 14 -49.67 -2.95 -6.63
CA LEU A 14 -49.01 -4.15 -7.14
C LEU A 14 -49.68 -5.37 -6.49
N PRO A 15 -50.20 -6.35 -7.26
CA PRO A 15 -50.72 -7.59 -6.70
C PRO A 15 -49.60 -8.33 -5.94
N ALA A 16 -49.95 -8.98 -4.82
CA ALA A 16 -49.03 -9.65 -3.90
C ALA A 16 -48.12 -10.73 -4.55
N THR A 17 -48.36 -11.08 -5.81
CA THR A 17 -47.52 -11.97 -6.63
C THR A 17 -46.24 -11.30 -7.14
N GLN A 18 -46.15 -9.97 -7.18
CA GLN A 18 -44.93 -9.23 -7.58
C GLN A 18 -44.05 -8.82 -6.39
N ALA A 19 -44.53 -8.93 -5.16
CA ALA A 19 -43.73 -8.61 -3.97
C ALA A 19 -42.58 -9.62 -3.76
N GLY A 20 -42.80 -10.90 -4.11
CA GLY A 20 -41.75 -11.93 -4.11
C GLY A 20 -40.66 -11.66 -5.16
N SER A 21 -41.06 -11.37 -6.41
CA SER A 21 -40.12 -11.11 -7.51
C SER A 21 -39.37 -9.78 -7.36
N LEU A 22 -40.00 -8.74 -6.80
CA LEU A 22 -39.33 -7.47 -6.50
C LEU A 22 -38.28 -7.68 -5.40
N ASN A 23 -38.60 -8.43 -4.34
CA ASN A 23 -37.64 -8.73 -3.28
C ASN A 23 -36.43 -9.52 -3.81
N GLU A 24 -36.67 -10.56 -4.62
CA GLU A 24 -35.60 -11.33 -5.27
C GLU A 24 -34.75 -10.47 -6.21
N THR A 25 -35.37 -9.68 -7.10
CA THR A 25 -34.65 -8.79 -8.02
C THR A 25 -33.81 -7.76 -7.28
N THR A 26 -34.36 -7.17 -6.21
CA THR A 26 -33.62 -6.17 -5.40
C THR A 26 -32.48 -6.83 -4.63
N GLN A 27 -32.66 -8.06 -4.13
CA GLN A 27 -31.59 -8.84 -3.49
C GLN A 27 -30.49 -9.22 -4.49
N HIS A 28 -30.84 -9.64 -5.71
CA HIS A 28 -29.87 -9.94 -6.76
C HIS A 28 -29.08 -8.71 -7.18
N LEU A 29 -29.74 -7.56 -7.36
CA LEU A 29 -29.07 -6.29 -7.66
C LEU A 29 -28.14 -5.86 -6.51
N THR A 30 -28.60 -5.98 -5.27
CA THR A 30 -27.79 -5.65 -4.08
C THR A 30 -26.54 -6.52 -4.00
N ARG A 31 -26.66 -7.84 -4.23
CA ARG A 31 -25.52 -8.76 -4.25
C ARG A 31 -24.57 -8.43 -5.41
N ALA A 32 -25.08 -8.19 -6.61
CA ALA A 32 -24.25 -7.84 -7.76
C ALA A 32 -23.44 -6.55 -7.51
N ILE A 33 -24.05 -5.52 -6.90
CA ILE A 33 -23.35 -4.29 -6.52
C ILE A 33 -22.30 -4.58 -5.45
N GLN A 34 -22.61 -5.39 -4.44
CA GLN A 34 -21.66 -5.78 -3.38
C GLN A 34 -20.46 -6.55 -3.96
N ASP A 35 -20.70 -7.48 -4.88
CA ASP A 35 -19.67 -8.26 -5.55
C ASP A 35 -18.77 -7.37 -6.41
N GLN A 36 -19.36 -6.42 -7.14
CA GLN A 36 -18.61 -5.48 -7.97
C GLN A 36 -17.75 -4.53 -7.12
N VAL A 37 -18.31 -3.98 -6.04
CA VAL A 37 -17.54 -3.15 -5.09
C VAL A 37 -16.39 -3.94 -4.46
N THR A 38 -16.65 -5.18 -4.07
CA THR A 38 -15.63 -6.06 -3.48
C THR A 38 -14.52 -6.38 -4.48
N THR A 39 -14.88 -6.67 -5.73
CA THR A 39 -13.95 -6.94 -6.83
C THR A 39 -13.05 -5.73 -7.08
N SER A 40 -13.64 -4.55 -7.37
CA SER A 40 -12.87 -3.34 -7.64
C SER A 40 -11.99 -2.92 -6.46
N LEU A 41 -12.45 -3.15 -5.22
CA LEU A 41 -11.66 -2.90 -4.02
C LEU A 41 -10.40 -3.78 -3.99
N TRP A 42 -10.54 -5.08 -4.27
CA TRP A 42 -9.41 -6.01 -4.22
C TRP A 42 -8.48 -5.83 -5.41
N GLU A 43 -8.99 -5.63 -6.62
CA GLU A 43 -8.17 -5.30 -7.78
C GLU A 43 -7.30 -4.06 -7.53
N GLY A 44 -7.89 -2.98 -6.99
CA GLY A 44 -7.15 -1.76 -6.67
C GLY A 44 -6.15 -1.91 -5.53
N ARG A 45 -6.39 -2.83 -4.58
CA ARG A 45 -5.43 -3.13 -3.50
C ARG A 45 -4.31 -4.04 -3.98
N CYS A 46 -4.62 -5.01 -4.83
CA CYS A 46 -3.68 -6.03 -5.28
C CYS A 46 -2.81 -5.57 -6.46
N SER A 47 -3.15 -4.48 -7.14
CA SER A 47 -2.31 -3.86 -8.16
C SER A 47 -1.06 -3.15 -7.61
N ARG A 48 -0.99 -2.93 -6.29
CA ARG A 48 0.13 -2.21 -5.66
C ARG A 48 1.35 -3.11 -5.48
N PRO A 49 2.59 -2.60 -5.66
CA PRO A 49 3.81 -3.40 -5.46
C PRO A 49 3.92 -4.02 -4.06
N GLU A 50 3.41 -3.34 -3.04
CA GLU A 50 3.44 -3.79 -1.65
C GLU A 50 2.26 -4.69 -1.24
N ALA A 51 1.34 -4.99 -2.17
CA ALA A 51 0.06 -5.62 -1.84
C ALA A 51 0.22 -6.97 -1.12
N LEU A 52 1.08 -7.86 -1.61
CA LEU A 52 1.33 -9.17 -1.01
C LEU A 52 1.84 -9.09 0.43
N ARG A 53 2.58 -8.03 0.75
CA ARG A 53 3.07 -7.78 2.12
C ARG A 53 1.95 -7.27 3.04
N LEU A 54 0.95 -6.59 2.51
CA LEU A 54 -0.12 -5.97 3.30
C LEU A 54 -1.37 -6.84 3.40
N HIS A 55 -1.68 -7.60 2.37
CA HIS A 55 -2.97 -8.25 2.19
C HIS A 55 -2.79 -9.71 1.76
N ALA A 56 -3.11 -10.64 2.67
CA ALA A 56 -3.09 -12.08 2.37
C ALA A 56 -4.07 -12.44 1.24
N ASN A 57 -5.14 -11.65 1.09
CA ASN A 57 -6.12 -11.82 0.03
C ASN A 57 -5.54 -11.65 -1.39
N CYS A 58 -4.41 -10.96 -1.55
CA CYS A 58 -3.78 -10.77 -2.86
C CYS A 58 -2.89 -11.95 -3.29
N PHE A 59 -2.70 -12.97 -2.45
CA PHE A 59 -1.97 -14.16 -2.86
C PHE A 59 -2.80 -15.01 -3.82
N VAL A 60 -2.12 -15.60 -4.79
CA VAL A 60 -2.71 -16.45 -5.80
C VAL A 60 -2.38 -17.92 -5.54
N ASN A 61 -3.31 -18.82 -5.88
CA ASN A 61 -3.01 -20.26 -5.94
C ASN A 61 -2.15 -20.57 -7.20
N PRO A 62 -1.70 -21.83 -7.38
CA PRO A 62 -0.97 -22.25 -8.58
C PRO A 62 -1.73 -22.05 -9.91
N ASN A 63 -3.05 -21.91 -9.86
CA ASN A 63 -3.89 -21.63 -11.03
C ASN A 63 -3.99 -20.13 -11.35
N GLY A 64 -3.33 -19.27 -10.56
CA GLY A 64 -3.35 -17.82 -10.75
C GLY A 64 -4.59 -17.12 -10.17
N VAL A 65 -5.47 -17.82 -9.47
CA VAL A 65 -6.67 -17.25 -8.85
C VAL A 65 -6.32 -16.64 -7.51
N ALA A 66 -6.76 -15.41 -7.25
CA ALA A 66 -6.48 -14.72 -5.98
C ALA A 66 -7.35 -15.25 -4.83
N LEU A 67 -6.83 -15.19 -3.59
CA LEU A 67 -7.54 -15.71 -2.41
C LEU A 67 -8.86 -14.99 -2.13
N TRP A 68 -9.04 -13.75 -2.60
CA TRP A 68 -10.32 -13.03 -2.52
C TRP A 68 -11.36 -13.52 -3.54
N GLU A 69 -10.94 -14.14 -4.64
CA GLU A 69 -11.82 -14.75 -5.65
C GLU A 69 -12.19 -16.20 -5.30
N MET A 70 -11.38 -16.86 -4.47
CA MET A 70 -11.63 -18.24 -4.05
C MET A 70 -12.83 -18.34 -3.10
N ALA A 71 -13.61 -19.41 -3.25
CA ALA A 71 -14.70 -19.76 -2.34
C ALA A 71 -14.54 -21.17 -1.77
N GLY A 72 -15.16 -21.41 -0.61
CA GLY A 72 -15.30 -22.74 -0.04
C GLY A 72 -13.98 -23.41 0.39
N PRO A 73 -13.86 -24.75 0.25
CA PRO A 73 -12.71 -25.52 0.74
C PRO A 73 -11.37 -25.10 0.15
N GLU A 74 -11.35 -24.63 -1.10
CA GLU A 74 -10.13 -24.17 -1.75
C GLU A 74 -9.55 -22.95 -1.02
N ARG A 75 -10.41 -21.99 -0.65
CA ARG A 75 -10.00 -20.82 0.11
C ARG A 75 -9.42 -21.21 1.47
N GLU A 76 -10.10 -22.09 2.20
CA GLU A 76 -9.63 -22.50 3.54
C GLU A 76 -8.30 -23.28 3.48
N LYS A 77 -8.04 -23.99 2.38
CA LYS A 77 -6.73 -24.61 2.11
C LYS A 77 -5.62 -23.57 1.92
N TRP A 78 -5.86 -22.53 1.12
CA TRP A 78 -4.81 -21.58 0.72
C TRP A 78 -4.63 -20.40 1.68
N LYS A 79 -5.68 -20.05 2.42
CA LYS A 79 -5.65 -18.97 3.42
C LYS A 79 -4.50 -19.07 4.43
N PRO A 80 -4.21 -20.21 5.09
CA PRO A 80 -3.09 -20.29 6.02
C PRO A 80 -1.73 -20.06 5.33
N VAL A 81 -1.56 -20.57 4.10
CA VAL A 81 -0.34 -20.39 3.30
C VAL A 81 -0.14 -18.91 2.97
N ALA A 82 -1.19 -18.24 2.50
CA ALA A 82 -1.16 -16.80 2.20
C ALA A 82 -0.86 -15.93 3.42
N ILE A 83 -1.39 -16.30 4.60
CA ILE A 83 -1.11 -15.60 5.86
C ILE A 83 0.36 -15.77 6.26
N GLN A 84 0.90 -16.99 6.19
CA GLN A 84 2.30 -17.26 6.51
C GLN A 84 3.23 -16.48 5.59
N GLU A 85 2.91 -16.45 4.30
CA GLU A 85 3.72 -15.77 3.30
C GLU A 85 3.67 -14.24 3.45
N LYS A 86 2.50 -13.69 3.75
CA LYS A 86 2.37 -12.29 4.15
C LYS A 86 3.29 -11.96 5.33
N ILE A 87 3.28 -12.79 6.38
CA ILE A 87 4.11 -12.58 7.58
C ILE A 87 5.60 -12.64 7.22
N ARG A 88 6.02 -13.58 6.36
CA ARG A 88 7.40 -13.67 5.85
C ARG A 88 7.82 -12.36 5.19
N LEU A 89 7.02 -11.87 4.22
CA LEU A 89 7.29 -10.61 3.52
C LEU A 89 7.32 -9.39 4.46
N GLN A 90 6.48 -9.37 5.49
CA GLN A 90 6.50 -8.29 6.49
C GLN A 90 7.80 -8.29 7.31
N ARG A 91 8.27 -9.47 7.71
CA ARG A 91 9.54 -9.61 8.45
C ARG A 91 10.73 -9.20 7.59
N GLU A 92 10.76 -9.62 6.33
CA GLU A 92 11.82 -9.25 5.39
C GLU A 92 11.87 -7.74 5.14
N TYR A 93 10.70 -7.13 4.91
CA TYR A 93 10.61 -5.69 4.76
C TYR A 93 11.13 -4.95 6.00
N LYS A 94 10.73 -5.38 7.20
CA LYS A 94 11.19 -4.77 8.46
C LYS A 94 12.71 -4.85 8.59
N LYS A 95 13.30 -6.02 8.32
CA LYS A 95 14.75 -6.22 8.33
C LYS A 95 15.45 -5.28 7.34
N ASN A 96 14.94 -5.17 6.12
CA ASN A 96 15.54 -4.30 5.10
C ASN A 96 15.47 -2.82 5.47
N VAL A 97 14.36 -2.38 6.07
CA VAL A 97 14.20 -1.02 6.58
C VAL A 97 15.17 -0.73 7.73
N GLU A 98 15.37 -1.67 8.65
CA GLU A 98 16.34 -1.52 9.75
C GLU A 98 17.77 -1.41 9.22
N VAL A 99 18.17 -2.27 8.28
CA VAL A 99 19.49 -2.17 7.63
C VAL A 99 19.67 -0.84 6.92
N ALA A 100 18.67 -0.38 6.17
CA ALA A 100 18.72 0.91 5.49
C ALA A 100 18.83 2.08 6.49
N LYS A 101 18.13 2.00 7.62
CA LYS A 101 18.18 2.99 8.69
C LYS A 101 19.56 3.06 9.34
N GLU A 102 20.15 1.92 9.67
CA GLU A 102 21.51 1.88 10.24
C GLU A 102 22.55 2.38 9.24
N LYS A 103 22.45 1.99 7.97
CA LYS A 103 23.31 2.55 6.91
C LYS A 103 23.16 4.06 6.80
N GLY A 104 21.93 4.58 6.83
CA GLY A 104 21.67 6.01 6.80
C GLY A 104 22.26 6.77 7.99
N LYS A 105 22.21 6.19 9.20
CA LYS A 105 22.87 6.76 10.39
C LYS A 105 24.39 6.82 10.23
N MET A 106 25.00 5.74 9.73
CA MET A 106 26.45 5.69 9.50
C MET A 106 26.87 6.74 8.48
N THR A 107 26.18 6.83 7.34
CA THR A 107 26.47 7.85 6.32
C THR A 107 26.28 9.27 6.85
N ALA A 108 25.23 9.54 7.63
CA ALA A 108 25.03 10.85 8.24
C ALA A 108 26.13 11.20 9.26
N HIS A 109 26.59 10.21 10.04
CA HIS A 109 27.68 10.36 10.98
C HIS A 109 29.01 10.64 10.28
N GLU A 110 29.35 9.85 9.25
CA GLU A 110 30.53 10.05 8.41
C GLU A 110 30.53 11.43 7.75
N TYR A 111 29.39 11.86 7.21
CA TYR A 111 29.24 13.20 6.64
C TYR A 111 29.51 14.29 7.68
N LYS A 112 28.91 14.19 8.86
CA LYS A 112 29.12 15.15 9.95
C LYS A 112 30.59 15.20 10.39
N LEU A 113 31.23 14.04 10.52
CA LEU A 113 32.64 13.95 10.88
C LEU A 113 33.53 14.58 9.81
N ASN A 114 33.29 14.28 8.53
CA ASN A 114 34.03 14.88 7.41
C ASN A 114 33.86 16.40 7.39
N GLN A 115 32.66 16.92 7.66
CA GLN A 115 32.44 18.35 7.77
C GLN A 115 33.23 18.98 8.93
N GLN A 116 33.23 18.35 10.11
CA GLN A 116 34.02 18.82 11.26
C GLN A 116 35.53 18.80 10.96
N MET A 117 36.02 17.75 10.29
CA MET A 117 37.42 17.65 9.87
C MET A 117 37.78 18.70 8.83
N CYS A 118 36.89 18.97 7.86
CA CYS A 118 37.05 20.05 6.90
C CYS A 118 37.21 21.40 7.60
N ASP A 119 36.33 21.72 8.54
CA ASP A 119 36.37 22.98 9.29
C ASP A 119 37.63 23.10 10.14
N PHE A 120 38.04 22.01 10.81
CA PHE A 120 39.30 21.94 11.56
C PHE A 120 40.51 22.26 10.68
N TRP A 121 40.62 21.63 9.50
CA TRP A 121 41.76 21.82 8.59
C TRP A 121 41.77 23.19 7.94
N LYS A 122 40.61 23.82 7.72
CA LYS A 122 40.52 25.22 7.26
C LYS A 122 41.10 26.22 8.26
N GLN A 123 41.07 25.92 9.56
CA GLN A 123 41.59 26.78 10.61
C GLN A 123 43.09 26.64 10.86
N GLN A 124 43.75 25.61 10.31
CA GLN A 124 45.19 25.39 10.51
C GLN A 124 46.06 26.33 9.67
N THR A 125 47.31 26.55 10.12
CA THR A 125 48.32 27.32 9.36
C THR A 125 48.53 26.72 7.97
N LYS A 126 48.64 27.61 6.97
CA LYS A 126 48.80 27.24 5.56
C LYS A 126 50.01 26.32 5.37
N SER A 127 49.76 25.12 4.84
CA SER A 127 50.78 24.12 4.53
C SER A 127 50.28 23.16 3.46
N GLN A 128 51.19 22.43 2.79
CA GLN A 128 50.81 21.40 1.83
C GLN A 128 49.96 20.29 2.49
N LYS A 129 50.25 19.95 3.76
CA LYS A 129 49.48 18.98 4.53
C LYS A 129 48.03 19.43 4.74
N GLN A 130 47.85 20.71 5.06
CA GLN A 130 46.53 21.32 5.24
C GLN A 130 45.71 21.27 3.95
N GLN A 131 46.28 21.72 2.83
CA GLN A 131 45.60 21.70 1.52
C GLN A 131 45.15 20.29 1.12
N ARG A 132 46.01 19.29 1.31
CA ARG A 132 45.66 17.87 1.04
C ARG A 132 44.49 17.40 1.89
N LYS A 133 44.48 17.74 3.18
CA LYS A 133 43.41 17.31 4.11
C LYS A 133 42.09 18.04 3.89
N ILE A 134 42.12 19.29 3.43
CA ILE A 134 40.93 20.00 2.96
C ILE A 134 40.33 19.28 1.75
N ALA A 135 41.13 18.91 0.74
CA ALA A 135 40.64 18.17 -0.42
C ALA A 135 40.04 16.81 -0.03
N GLU A 136 40.64 16.12 0.94
CA GLU A 136 40.17 14.82 1.45
C GLU A 136 38.81 14.89 2.18
N HIS A 137 38.58 15.93 3.01
CA HIS A 137 37.42 15.97 3.91
C HIS A 137 36.32 16.96 3.48
N CYS A 138 36.65 18.00 2.70
CA CYS A 138 35.67 19.01 2.29
C CYS A 138 34.89 18.62 1.03
N GLY A 139 35.41 17.67 0.25
CA GLY A 139 34.91 17.33 -1.09
C GLY A 139 35.07 18.48 -2.09
N ASP A 140 35.14 18.14 -3.37
CA ASP A 140 34.84 19.10 -4.43
C ASP A 140 33.34 19.38 -4.34
N GLY A 141 32.88 20.63 -4.40
CA GLY A 141 31.49 21.05 -4.13
C GLY A 141 30.37 20.48 -5.03
N THR A 142 30.53 19.30 -5.63
CA THR A 142 29.65 18.65 -6.60
C THR A 142 28.66 17.63 -6.02
N ASN A 143 28.70 17.35 -4.71
CA ASN A 143 27.67 16.54 -4.04
C ASN A 143 26.71 17.41 -3.22
N ARG A 144 26.18 18.47 -3.85
CA ARG A 144 25.05 19.26 -3.35
C ARG A 144 23.86 19.10 -4.29
#